data_AF-A0A7X5LP68-F1
#
_entry.id   AF-A0A7X5LP68-F1
#
_cell.length_a   1.000
_cell.length_b   1.000
_cell.length_c   1.000
_cell.angle_alpha   90.00
_cell.angle_beta   90.00
_cell.angle_gamma   90.00
#
_symmetry.space_group_name_H-M   'P 1'
#
loop_
_entity.id
_entity.type
_entity.pdbx_description
1 polymer ?
#
loop_
_entity_poly.entity_id
_entity_poly.type
_entity_poly.pdbx_seq_one_letter_code
_entity_poly.pdbx_strand_id
1 'polypeptide(L)'
;MDELTRSIEERITNIYELEDSVRGYINTTRYQNDLLKESDNWNQICCSLDTIGDTLYSQQDYLSAKYPSSDGLKYIFTYGLLQALFIQQDAMRHLSEAFGIEFQLTDRLKEIRSMRNASIGHPTKNKTKGSTYYNYISRISLGKQGFTLMRSFDKGNNEFIVIEIYPIIDDQLKDIESSYKILSEKLADADKVNRDKYKDNLLADIFHSSMNYTISKVAEGIHSPHGNNVTFALSMLNSIQKTYRKFEDALQERGDLNEYIKYDLDEYNNALSRLENYLGHNASDLSDSDARIYLFYIREQHKHFEQIAKEVDDDYREKV
;
A
#
# COMPACT_ATOMS: atom_id res chain seq x y z
N MET A 1 -4.62 16.73 32.46
CA MET A 1 -4.23 16.81 31.04
C MET A 1 -5.19 17.82 30.41
N ASP A 2 -4.67 18.84 29.74
CA ASP A 2 -5.50 19.90 29.14
C ASP A 2 -6.29 19.32 27.95
N GLU A 3 -7.46 19.90 27.66
CA GLU A 3 -8.39 19.42 26.62
C GLU A 3 -7.72 19.33 25.25
N LEU A 4 -6.86 20.29 24.93
CA LEU A 4 -6.06 20.32 23.70
C LEU A 4 -5.09 19.12 23.62
N THR A 5 -4.42 18.76 24.71
CA THR A 5 -3.49 17.62 24.71
C THR A 5 -4.21 16.31 24.45
N ARG A 6 -5.39 16.11 25.06
CA ARG A 6 -6.21 14.92 24.79
C ARG A 6 -6.67 14.88 23.33
N SER A 7 -7.12 16.01 22.77
CA SER A 7 -7.51 16.07 21.36
C SER A 7 -6.35 15.73 20.42
N ILE A 8 -5.12 16.14 20.76
CA ILE A 8 -3.92 15.80 19.98
C ILE A 8 -3.65 14.29 20.04
N GLU A 9 -3.71 13.68 21.22
CA GLU A 9 -3.50 12.23 21.40
C GLU A 9 -4.55 11.40 20.64
N GLU A 10 -5.82 11.83 20.67
CA GLU A 10 -6.90 11.22 19.89
C GLU A 10 -6.63 11.30 18.38
N ARG A 11 -6.19 12.46 17.86
CA ARG A 11 -5.85 12.61 16.43
C ARG A 11 -4.71 11.73 15.98
N ILE A 12 -3.65 11.62 16.80
CA ILE A 12 -2.53 10.75 16.48
C ILE A 12 -3.00 9.29 16.37
N THR A 13 -3.87 8.85 17.28
CA THR A 13 -4.48 7.51 17.23
C THR A 13 -5.28 7.32 15.94
N ASN A 14 -6.15 8.27 15.59
CA ASN A 14 -6.93 8.21 14.34
C ASN A 14 -6.03 8.15 13.10
N ILE A 15 -4.92 8.88 13.08
CA ILE A 15 -3.99 8.86 11.94
C ILE A 15 -3.33 7.48 11.82
N TYR A 16 -2.93 6.84 12.92
CA TYR A 16 -2.40 5.47 12.86
C TYR A 16 -3.45 4.49 12.30
N GLU A 17 -4.71 4.59 12.74
CA GLU A 17 -5.79 3.74 12.21
C GLU A 17 -6.01 3.96 10.70
N LEU A 18 -5.94 5.22 10.24
CA LEU A 18 -6.03 5.55 8.82
C LEU A 18 -4.81 5.06 8.03
N GLU A 19 -3.60 5.17 8.59
CA GLU A 19 -2.39 4.64 7.99
C GLU A 19 -2.48 3.11 7.84
N ASP A 20 -2.91 2.40 8.89
CA ASP A 20 -3.14 0.97 8.87
C ASP A 20 -4.19 0.57 7.84
N SER A 21 -5.26 1.37 7.71
CA SER A 21 -6.27 1.19 6.66
C SER A 21 -5.66 1.30 5.26
N VAL A 22 -4.88 2.36 5.00
CA VAL A 22 -4.17 2.54 3.72
C VAL A 22 -3.21 1.39 3.45
N ARG A 23 -2.41 0.98 4.45
CA ARG A 23 -1.51 -0.18 4.38
C ARG A 23 -2.27 -1.46 4.06
N GLY A 24 -3.44 -1.65 4.66
CA GLY A 24 -4.33 -2.78 4.40
C GLY A 24 -4.76 -2.87 2.94
N TYR A 25 -5.05 -1.74 2.28
CA TYR A 25 -5.38 -1.73 0.85
C TYR A 25 -4.15 -2.00 -0.03
N ILE A 26 -3.06 -1.25 0.16
CA ILE A 26 -1.90 -1.34 -0.75
C ILE A 26 -1.17 -2.68 -0.68
N ASN A 27 -1.33 -3.43 0.41
CA ASN A 27 -0.74 -4.76 0.58
C ASN A 27 -1.61 -5.90 0.04
N THR A 28 -2.79 -5.60 -0.51
CA THR A 28 -3.54 -6.62 -1.25
C THR A 28 -2.86 -6.93 -2.58
N THR A 29 -2.99 -8.18 -3.05
CA THR A 29 -2.39 -8.64 -4.32
C THR A 29 -2.74 -7.73 -5.50
N ARG A 30 -4.01 -7.32 -5.61
CA ARG A 30 -4.48 -6.41 -6.66
C ARG A 30 -3.69 -5.10 -6.71
N TYR A 31 -3.60 -4.41 -5.58
CA TYR A 31 -2.88 -3.14 -5.53
C TYR A 31 -1.37 -3.35 -5.70
N GLN A 32 -0.78 -4.41 -5.13
CA GLN A 32 0.63 -4.69 -5.34
C GLN A 32 0.95 -4.96 -6.81
N ASN A 33 0.13 -5.74 -7.51
CA ASN A 33 0.30 -6.02 -8.93
C ASN A 33 0.27 -4.76 -9.80
N ASP A 34 -0.48 -3.73 -9.41
CA ASP A 34 -0.52 -2.46 -10.13
C ASP A 34 0.56 -1.47 -9.68
N LEU A 35 0.76 -1.31 -8.37
CA LEU A 35 1.70 -0.35 -7.80
C LEU A 35 3.16 -0.77 -8.01
N LEU A 36 3.48 -2.07 -8.01
CA LEU A 36 4.84 -2.57 -8.22
C LEU A 36 5.32 -2.48 -9.67
N LYS A 37 4.41 -2.27 -10.65
CA LYS A 37 4.80 -2.04 -12.05
C LYS A 37 5.68 -0.78 -12.18
N GLU A 38 5.41 0.23 -11.36
CA GLU A 38 6.17 1.48 -11.29
C GLU A 38 6.93 1.53 -9.96
N SER A 39 8.13 0.95 -9.93
CA SER A 39 8.92 0.78 -8.69
C SER A 39 9.14 2.09 -7.93
N ASP A 40 9.30 3.20 -8.66
CA ASP A 40 9.51 4.52 -8.06
C ASP A 40 8.26 5.00 -7.31
N ASN A 41 7.07 4.77 -7.87
CA ASN A 41 5.81 5.13 -7.23
C ASN A 41 5.56 4.29 -5.97
N TRP A 42 5.84 2.98 -6.03
CA TRP A 42 5.76 2.09 -4.86
C TRP A 42 6.70 2.55 -3.74
N ASN A 43 7.97 2.81 -4.05
CA ASN A 43 8.94 3.29 -3.08
C ASN A 43 8.52 4.63 -2.46
N GLN A 44 7.97 5.56 -3.27
CA GLN A 44 7.45 6.82 -2.79
C GLN A 44 6.28 6.63 -1.81
N ILE A 45 5.35 5.71 -2.08
CA ILE A 45 4.24 5.37 -1.17
C ILE A 45 4.80 4.85 0.16
N CYS A 46 5.66 3.82 0.13
CA CYS A 46 6.21 3.21 1.33
C CYS A 46 7.00 4.22 2.18
N CYS A 47 7.95 4.94 1.57
CA CYS A 47 8.74 5.94 2.29
C CYS A 47 7.89 7.08 2.84
N SER A 48 6.82 7.49 2.14
CA SER A 48 5.94 8.55 2.63
C SER A 48 5.12 8.09 3.83
N LEU A 49 4.56 6.87 3.79
CA LEU A 49 3.84 6.29 4.94
C LEU A 49 4.75 6.16 6.16
N ASP A 50 5.93 5.56 5.98
CA ASP A 50 6.91 5.38 7.06
C ASP A 50 7.35 6.73 7.65
N THR A 51 7.62 7.73 6.80
CA THR A 51 8.00 9.08 7.27
C THR A 51 6.87 9.74 8.07
N ILE A 52 5.60 9.55 7.67
CA ILE A 52 4.47 10.08 8.43
C ILE A 52 4.41 9.39 9.81
N GLY A 53 4.51 8.06 9.87
CA GLY A 53 4.58 7.31 11.13
C GLY A 53 5.74 7.75 12.04
N ASP A 54 6.95 7.86 11.50
CA ASP A 54 8.15 8.31 12.24
C ASP A 54 7.97 9.71 12.85
N THR A 55 7.30 10.61 12.11
CA THR A 55 7.01 11.96 12.61
C THR A 55 5.88 11.99 13.64
N LEU A 56 4.96 11.02 13.64
CA LEU A 56 3.96 10.86 14.70
C LEU A 56 4.63 10.40 16.00
N TYR A 57 5.55 9.43 15.95
CA TYR A 57 6.37 9.07 17.12
C TYR A 57 7.10 10.28 17.70
N SER A 58 7.71 11.10 16.83
CA SER A 58 8.39 12.33 17.25
C SER A 58 7.46 13.32 17.96
N GLN A 59 6.20 13.44 17.52
CA GLN A 59 5.18 14.30 18.14
C GLN A 59 4.71 13.73 19.48
N GLN A 60 4.41 12.43 19.55
CA GLN A 60 4.02 11.74 20.79
C GLN A 60 5.08 11.85 21.87
N ASP A 61 6.33 11.60 21.51
CA ASP A 61 7.46 11.69 22.43
C ASP A 61 7.70 13.13 22.88
N TYR A 62 7.54 14.12 22.01
CA TYR A 62 7.61 15.52 22.44
C TYR A 62 6.55 15.86 23.50
N LEU A 63 5.31 15.40 23.30
CA LEU A 63 4.19 15.65 24.20
C LEU A 63 4.39 14.98 25.56
N SER A 64 4.87 13.75 25.59
CA SER A 64 5.03 12.97 26.83
C SER A 64 6.36 13.21 27.54
N ALA A 65 7.45 13.44 26.82
CA ALA A 65 8.79 13.53 27.40
C ALA A 65 8.98 14.78 28.27
N LYS A 66 9.86 14.65 29.27
CA LYS A 66 10.29 15.79 30.08
C LYS A 66 11.13 16.75 29.23
N TYR A 67 10.72 18.02 29.19
CA TYR A 67 11.48 19.04 28.46
C TYR A 67 12.86 19.26 29.13
N PRO A 68 13.94 19.34 28.34
CA PRO A 68 15.28 19.42 28.89
C PRO A 68 15.56 20.76 29.60
N SER A 69 16.43 20.73 30.61
CA SER A 69 16.87 21.91 31.35
C SER A 69 18.05 22.63 30.68
N SER A 70 18.94 21.87 30.02
CA SER A 70 20.10 22.41 29.30
C SER A 70 19.66 23.17 28.05
N ASP A 71 20.14 24.42 27.90
CA ASP A 71 19.74 25.28 26.78
C ASP A 71 20.01 24.65 25.41
N GLY A 72 21.18 24.02 25.21
CA GLY A 72 21.50 23.34 23.95
C GLY A 72 20.51 22.22 23.62
N LEU A 73 20.10 21.44 24.63
CA LEU A 73 19.12 20.37 24.44
C LEU A 73 17.71 20.91 24.18
N LYS A 74 17.33 22.07 24.75
CA LYS A 74 16.05 22.73 24.42
C LYS A 74 15.95 23.08 22.94
N TYR A 75 17.05 23.56 22.35
CA TYR A 75 17.12 23.81 20.91
C TYR A 75 16.97 22.51 20.12
N ILE A 76 17.72 21.46 20.46
CA ILE A 76 17.60 20.16 19.77
C ILE A 76 16.17 19.63 19.83
N PHE A 77 15.52 19.67 21.00
CA PHE A 77 14.13 19.24 21.19
C PHE A 77 13.16 20.02 20.31
N THR A 78 13.25 21.35 20.35
CA THR A 78 12.33 22.22 19.58
C THR A 78 12.60 22.12 18.09
N TYR A 79 13.87 22.06 17.68
CA TYR A 79 14.25 22.01 16.28
C TYR A 79 13.87 20.67 15.67
N GLY A 80 14.07 19.58 16.40
CA GLY A 80 13.65 18.24 16.01
C GLY A 80 12.15 18.19 15.76
N LEU A 81 11.33 18.70 16.68
CA LEU A 81 9.88 18.76 16.50
C LEU A 81 9.49 19.59 15.27
N LEU A 82 9.96 20.84 15.17
CA LEU A 82 9.61 21.70 14.03
C LEU A 82 10.05 21.10 12.70
N GLN A 83 11.18 20.38 12.68
CA GLN A 83 11.63 19.63 11.52
C GLN A 83 10.72 18.45 11.21
N ALA A 84 10.30 17.69 12.21
CA ALA A 84 9.37 16.56 12.06
C ALA A 84 8.04 17.01 11.43
N LEU A 85 7.47 18.12 11.89
CA LEU A 85 6.24 18.67 11.29
C LEU A 85 6.44 19.03 9.81
N PHE A 86 7.57 19.65 9.47
CA PHE A 86 7.89 20.04 8.09
C PHE A 86 8.01 18.83 7.16
N ILE A 87 8.75 17.78 7.57
CA ILE A 87 8.92 16.58 6.76
C ILE A 87 7.63 15.77 6.68
N GLN A 88 6.78 15.76 7.71
CA GLN A 88 5.47 15.12 7.68
C GLN A 88 4.57 15.72 6.59
N GLN A 89 4.59 17.05 6.42
CA GLN A 89 3.83 17.71 5.35
C GLN A 89 4.35 17.33 3.96
N ASP A 90 5.67 17.23 3.79
CA ASP A 90 6.25 16.80 2.50
C ASP A 90 5.90 15.35 2.21
N ALA A 91 5.96 14.47 3.20
CA ALA A 91 5.56 13.07 3.08
C ALA A 91 4.08 12.93 2.71
N MET A 92 3.17 13.68 3.36
CA MET A 92 1.75 13.67 2.99
C MET A 92 1.52 14.16 1.56
N ARG A 93 2.21 15.23 1.14
CA ARG A 93 2.15 15.70 -0.25
C ARG A 93 2.59 14.62 -1.24
N HIS A 94 3.74 14.00 -1.00
CA HIS A 94 4.27 12.96 -1.89
C HIS A 94 3.40 11.70 -1.89
N LEU A 95 2.81 11.34 -0.75
CA LEU A 95 1.83 10.26 -0.66
C LEU A 95 0.61 10.57 -1.53
N SER A 96 0.02 11.76 -1.39
CA SER A 96 -1.11 12.18 -2.22
C SER A 96 -0.76 12.21 -3.72
N GLU A 97 0.42 12.71 -4.08
CA GLU A 97 0.93 12.72 -5.45
C GLU A 97 1.00 11.30 -6.03
N ALA A 98 1.52 10.33 -5.28
CA ALA A 98 1.63 8.94 -5.71
C ALA A 98 0.28 8.26 -5.98
N PHE A 99 -0.79 8.75 -5.34
CA PHE A 99 -2.17 8.32 -5.60
C PHE A 99 -2.93 9.23 -6.57
N GLY A 100 -2.27 10.21 -7.19
CA GLY A 100 -2.90 11.18 -8.10
C GLY A 100 -4.00 11.99 -7.40
N ILE A 101 -3.81 12.33 -6.13
CA ILE A 101 -4.68 13.21 -5.35
C ILE A 101 -4.00 14.58 -5.27
N GLU A 102 -4.73 15.63 -5.64
CA GLU A 102 -4.22 16.98 -5.48
C GLU A 102 -4.12 17.33 -3.99
N PHE A 103 -2.90 17.49 -3.50
CA PHE A 103 -2.65 17.97 -2.14
C PHE A 103 -2.24 19.43 -2.15
N GLN A 104 -3.09 20.27 -1.55
CA GLN A 104 -2.81 21.68 -1.34
C GLN A 104 -2.56 21.92 0.15
N LEU A 105 -1.39 22.48 0.46
CA LEU A 105 -1.13 22.96 1.81
C LEU A 105 -2.18 24.03 2.17
N THR A 106 -2.87 23.80 3.28
CA THR A 106 -3.74 24.82 3.87
C THR A 106 -2.90 26.04 4.24
N ASP A 107 -3.55 27.19 4.41
CA ASP A 107 -2.84 28.40 4.84
C ASP A 107 -2.20 28.21 6.22
N ARG A 108 -2.79 27.38 7.09
CA ARG A 108 -2.21 26.99 8.38
C ARG A 108 -0.92 26.19 8.20
N LEU A 109 -0.90 25.18 7.35
CA LEU A 109 0.34 24.43 7.09
C LEU A 109 1.43 25.32 6.48
N LYS A 110 1.06 26.25 5.58
CA LYS A 110 1.99 27.25 5.03
C LYS A 110 2.55 28.16 6.12
N GLU A 111 1.74 28.56 7.08
CA GLU A 111 2.17 29.33 8.25
C GLU A 111 3.15 28.52 9.10
N ILE A 112 2.87 27.25 9.40
CA ILE A 112 3.76 26.35 10.14
C ILE A 112 5.12 26.22 9.43
N ARG A 113 5.14 26.03 8.11
CA ARG A 113 6.40 26.00 7.33
C ARG A 113 7.14 27.33 7.42
N SER A 114 6.42 28.44 7.31
CA SER A 114 7.00 29.78 7.37
C SER A 114 7.61 30.05 8.74
N MET A 115 6.95 29.64 9.82
CA MET A 115 7.46 29.70 11.19
C MET A 115 8.72 28.85 11.34
N ARG A 116 8.70 27.57 10.95
CA ARG A 116 9.90 26.70 10.97
C ARG A 116 11.05 27.33 10.18
N ASN A 117 10.78 27.84 8.98
CA ASN A 117 11.82 28.47 8.16
C ASN A 117 12.38 29.75 8.79
N ALA A 118 11.53 30.56 9.42
CA ALA A 118 11.98 31.75 10.13
C ALA A 118 12.77 31.41 11.40
N SER A 119 12.38 30.37 12.13
CA SER A 119 13.00 30.00 13.41
C SER A 119 14.29 29.21 13.23
N ILE A 120 14.31 28.18 12.38
CA ILE A 120 15.40 27.19 12.36
C ILE A 120 15.98 26.94 10.96
N GLY A 121 15.20 27.16 9.90
CA GLY A 121 15.65 26.89 8.53
C GLY A 121 16.58 27.96 7.96
N HIS A 122 16.16 29.22 8.04
CA HIS A 122 16.87 30.39 7.51
C HIS A 122 16.82 31.60 8.46
N PRO A 123 17.12 31.44 9.76
CA PRO A 123 16.90 32.50 10.74
C PRO A 123 17.73 33.76 10.47
N THR A 124 18.96 33.60 9.99
CA THR A 124 19.91 34.71 9.81
C THR A 124 19.72 35.51 8.53
N LYS A 125 18.89 35.04 7.58
CA LYS A 125 18.59 35.72 6.32
C LYS A 125 17.35 35.13 5.66
N ASN A 126 16.18 35.42 6.21
CA ASN A 126 14.91 34.93 5.70
C ASN A 126 14.35 35.92 4.67
N LYS A 127 14.31 35.54 3.39
CA LYS A 127 13.80 36.40 2.31
C LYS A 127 12.34 36.06 2.00
N THR A 128 11.45 37.06 2.10
CA THR A 128 10.02 36.88 1.83
C THR A 128 9.48 38.07 1.06
N LYS A 129 8.89 37.85 -0.12
CA LYS A 129 8.15 38.83 -0.95
C LYS A 129 8.66 40.29 -0.87
N GLY A 130 9.95 40.51 -1.12
CA GLY A 130 10.55 41.85 -1.18
C GLY A 130 11.22 42.35 0.10
N SER A 131 11.02 41.68 1.24
CA SER A 131 11.67 42.01 2.52
C SER A 131 12.65 40.92 2.93
N THR A 132 13.64 41.31 3.74
CA THR A 132 14.60 40.38 4.37
C THR A 132 14.49 40.52 5.89
N TYR A 133 14.28 39.38 6.54
CA TYR A 133 14.07 39.26 7.96
C TYR A 133 15.24 38.55 8.63
N TYR A 134 15.58 39.00 9.83
CA TYR A 134 16.60 38.43 10.71
C TYR A 134 15.94 38.00 12.00
N ASN A 135 15.90 36.70 12.24
CA ASN A 135 15.08 36.10 13.29
C ASN A 135 15.96 35.56 14.42
N TYR A 136 15.52 35.77 15.65
CA TYR A 136 16.20 35.35 16.87
C TYR A 136 15.18 34.71 17.80
N ILE A 137 15.44 33.47 18.22
CA ILE A 137 14.67 32.86 19.31
C ILE A 137 15.12 33.53 20.61
N SER A 138 14.18 34.13 21.34
CA SER A 138 14.42 34.68 22.67
C SER A 138 14.65 33.51 23.63
N ARG A 139 15.92 33.26 23.99
CA ARG A 139 16.32 32.10 24.80
C ARG A 139 15.58 32.02 26.15
N ILE A 140 15.29 33.16 26.78
CA ILE A 140 14.57 33.22 28.04
C ILE A 140 13.11 32.73 27.91
N SER A 141 12.53 32.82 26.71
CA SER A 141 11.19 32.34 26.41
C SER A 141 11.14 30.89 25.93
N LEU A 142 12.28 30.24 25.67
CA LEU A 142 12.31 28.90 25.09
C LEU A 142 11.87 27.83 26.10
N GLY A 143 10.63 27.38 25.95
CA GLY A 143 9.99 26.38 26.80
C GLY A 143 9.29 25.28 25.99
N LYS A 144 8.68 24.32 26.69
CA LYS A 144 7.96 23.20 26.07
C LYS A 144 6.70 23.67 25.32
N GLN A 145 6.08 24.72 25.83
CA GLN A 145 4.81 25.25 25.33
C GLN A 145 5.02 26.15 24.10
N GLY A 146 6.22 26.70 23.91
CA GLY A 146 6.43 27.77 22.97
C GLY A 146 7.71 28.54 23.18
N PHE A 147 7.89 29.54 22.32
CA PHE A 147 8.96 30.52 22.40
C PHE A 147 8.57 31.79 21.64
N THR A 148 9.29 32.88 21.89
CA THR A 148 9.15 34.13 21.15
C THR A 148 10.26 34.28 20.11
N LEU A 149 9.87 34.59 18.89
CA LEU A 149 10.77 34.95 17.81
C LEU A 149 10.82 36.49 17.71
N MET A 150 11.98 37.09 17.98
CA MET A 150 12.24 38.47 17.61
C MET A 150 12.67 38.50 16.15
N ARG A 151 11.98 39.29 15.33
CA ARG A 151 12.22 39.39 13.90
C ARG A 151 12.52 40.84 13.53
N SER A 152 13.75 41.06 13.09
CA SER A 152 14.25 42.38 12.68
C SER A 152 14.16 42.54 11.16
N PHE A 153 13.74 43.72 10.70
CA PHE A 153 13.59 44.07 9.28
C PHE A 153 13.69 45.58 9.04
N ASP A 154 13.61 46.02 7.77
CA ASP A 154 13.48 47.41 7.32
C ASP A 154 14.29 48.45 8.11
N LYS A 155 15.62 48.28 8.14
CA LYS A 155 16.56 49.23 8.75
C LYS A 155 16.28 49.55 10.24
N GLY A 156 15.82 48.56 11.01
CA GLY A 156 15.79 48.64 12.48
C GLY A 156 14.43 48.39 13.12
N ASN A 157 13.40 48.07 12.34
CA ASN A 157 12.12 47.63 12.86
C ASN A 157 12.24 46.22 13.45
N ASN A 158 11.52 45.96 14.54
CA ASN A 158 11.45 44.66 15.18
C ASN A 158 9.99 44.28 15.42
N GLU A 159 9.65 43.03 15.15
CA GLU A 159 8.40 42.40 15.57
C GLU A 159 8.70 41.22 16.50
N PHE A 160 7.78 40.94 17.43
CA PHE A 160 7.88 39.81 18.34
C PHE A 160 6.72 38.87 18.07
N ILE A 161 7.03 37.67 17.60
CA ILE A 161 6.05 36.64 17.24
C ILE A 161 6.08 35.58 18.33
N VAL A 162 4.94 35.34 18.98
CA VAL A 162 4.79 34.22 19.92
C VAL A 162 4.47 32.97 19.12
N ILE A 163 5.24 31.91 19.34
CA ILE A 163 5.05 30.60 18.73
C ILE A 163 4.58 29.64 19.82
N GLU A 164 3.38 29.10 19.65
CA GLU A 164 2.78 28.13 20.56
C GLU A 164 2.85 26.74 19.94
N ILE A 165 3.54 25.81 20.60
CA ILE A 165 3.85 24.50 20.03
C ILE A 165 2.62 23.60 19.95
N TYR A 166 1.78 23.60 20.97
CA TYR A 166 0.66 22.66 21.07
C TYR A 166 -0.43 22.98 20.02
N PRO A 167 -0.82 24.24 19.81
CA PRO A 167 -1.70 24.62 18.70
C PRO A 167 -1.13 24.24 17.32
N ILE A 168 0.18 24.42 17.12
CA ILE A 168 0.85 24.05 15.86
C ILE A 168 0.76 22.54 15.60
N ILE A 169 0.97 21.71 16.64
CA ILE A 169 0.82 20.26 16.53
C ILE A 169 -0.63 19.89 16.19
N ASP A 170 -1.61 20.47 16.90
CA ASP A 170 -3.03 20.18 16.65
C ASP A 170 -3.47 20.57 15.23
N ASP A 171 -3.08 21.75 14.75
CA ASP A 171 -3.40 22.19 13.39
C ASP A 171 -2.68 21.35 12.32
N GLN A 172 -1.42 20.96 12.55
CA GLN A 172 -0.73 20.01 11.69
C GLN A 172 -1.52 18.71 11.58
N LEU A 173 -1.88 18.10 12.71
CA LEU A 173 -2.55 16.80 12.74
C LEU A 173 -3.94 16.85 12.11
N LYS A 174 -4.70 17.94 12.28
CA LYS A 174 -6.00 18.11 11.60
C LYS A 174 -5.89 17.97 10.09
N ASP A 175 -4.92 18.66 9.49
CA ASP A 175 -4.77 18.66 8.04
C ASP A 175 -4.20 17.33 7.52
N ILE A 176 -3.29 16.69 8.27
CA ILE A 176 -2.79 15.34 7.95
C ILE A 176 -3.93 14.31 8.05
N GLU A 177 -4.71 14.33 9.14
CA GLU A 177 -5.87 13.46 9.34
C GLU A 177 -6.90 13.63 8.21
N SER A 178 -7.23 14.88 7.84
CA SER A 178 -8.15 15.16 6.74
C SER A 178 -7.65 14.62 5.41
N SER A 179 -6.34 14.71 5.16
CA SER A 179 -5.73 14.23 3.91
C SER A 179 -5.73 12.71 3.83
N TYR A 180 -5.45 12.05 4.95
CA TYR A 180 -5.58 10.59 5.05
C TYR A 180 -7.01 10.10 4.87
N LYS A 181 -8.01 10.81 5.42
CA LYS A 181 -9.43 10.45 5.23
C LYS A 181 -9.79 10.41 3.74
N ILE A 182 -9.43 11.46 3.00
CA ILE A 182 -9.64 11.52 1.55
C ILE A 182 -8.95 10.35 0.82
N LEU A 183 -7.71 10.05 1.20
CA LEU A 183 -6.96 8.94 0.61
C LEU A 183 -7.61 7.58 0.91
N SER A 184 -7.97 7.33 2.17
CA SER A 184 -8.62 6.09 2.62
C SER A 184 -9.97 5.90 1.93
N GLU A 185 -10.79 6.96 1.83
CA GLU A 185 -12.06 6.94 1.11
C GLU A 185 -11.87 6.60 -0.38
N LYS A 186 -10.89 7.20 -1.05
CA LYS A 186 -10.58 6.89 -2.45
C LYS A 186 -10.19 5.42 -2.65
N LEU A 187 -9.37 4.86 -1.76
CA LEU A 187 -8.97 3.45 -1.82
C LEU A 187 -10.14 2.50 -1.54
N ALA A 188 -10.98 2.86 -0.56
CA ALA A 188 -12.19 2.12 -0.23
C ALA A 188 -13.20 2.10 -1.39
N ASP A 189 -13.42 3.25 -2.05
CA ASP A 189 -14.32 3.34 -3.20
C ASP A 189 -13.79 2.53 -4.39
N ALA A 190 -12.49 2.62 -4.68
CA ALA A 190 -11.87 1.84 -5.75
C ALA A 190 -11.89 0.32 -5.48
N ASP A 191 -11.80 -0.07 -4.21
CA ASP A 191 -11.98 -1.46 -3.77
C ASP A 191 -13.42 -1.95 -3.91
N LYS A 192 -14.38 -1.15 -3.46
CA LYS A 192 -15.80 -1.45 -3.60
C LYS A 192 -16.22 -1.60 -5.05
N VAL A 193 -15.82 -0.69 -5.94
CA VAL A 193 -16.13 -0.76 -7.38
C VAL A 193 -15.60 -2.06 -7.99
N ASN A 194 -14.38 -2.45 -7.64
CA ASN A 194 -13.79 -3.70 -8.10
C ASN A 194 -14.55 -4.92 -7.57
N ARG A 195 -14.94 -4.90 -6.29
CA ARG A 195 -15.73 -5.98 -5.71
C ARG A 195 -17.08 -6.13 -6.38
N ASP A 196 -17.79 -5.02 -6.57
CA ASP A 196 -19.09 -5.02 -7.24
C ASP A 196 -19.00 -5.52 -8.70
N LYS A 197 -17.86 -5.31 -9.38
CA LYS A 197 -17.62 -5.84 -10.74
C LYS A 197 -17.54 -7.37 -10.78
N TYR A 198 -16.96 -8.00 -9.75
CA TYR A 198 -16.60 -9.42 -9.79
C TYR A 198 -17.37 -10.34 -8.82
N LYS A 199 -18.12 -9.79 -7.86
CA LYS A 199 -18.86 -10.57 -6.84
C LYS A 199 -19.80 -11.66 -7.41
N ASP A 200 -20.36 -11.43 -8.59
CA ASP A 200 -21.31 -12.35 -9.25
C ASP A 200 -20.63 -13.25 -10.29
N ASN A 201 -19.39 -12.97 -10.66
CA ASN A 201 -18.61 -13.73 -11.63
C ASN A 201 -17.59 -14.58 -10.90
N LEU A 202 -17.98 -15.74 -10.39
CA LEU A 202 -17.12 -16.57 -9.54
C LEU A 202 -16.00 -17.24 -10.34
N LEU A 203 -14.78 -17.24 -9.80
CA LEU A 203 -13.69 -18.04 -10.33
C LEU A 203 -13.98 -19.53 -10.19
N ALA A 204 -14.63 -19.95 -9.11
CA ALA A 204 -15.01 -21.33 -8.90
C ALA A 204 -15.92 -21.87 -10.02
N ASP A 205 -16.75 -21.02 -10.63
CA ASP A 205 -17.64 -21.40 -11.73
C ASP A 205 -16.89 -21.70 -13.04
N ILE A 206 -15.62 -21.31 -13.15
CA ILE A 206 -14.74 -21.69 -14.27
C ILE A 206 -14.46 -23.20 -14.24
N PHE A 207 -14.38 -23.78 -13.04
CA PHE A 207 -14.18 -25.22 -12.85
C PHE A 207 -15.52 -25.96 -12.89
N HIS A 208 -15.94 -26.36 -14.09
CA HIS A 208 -17.17 -27.14 -14.26
C HIS A 208 -17.14 -28.46 -13.49
N SER A 209 -18.30 -28.92 -13.01
CA SER A 209 -18.45 -30.19 -12.28
C SER A 209 -17.98 -31.43 -13.07
N SER A 210 -17.86 -31.32 -14.39
CA SER A 210 -17.32 -32.37 -15.26
C SER A 210 -15.80 -32.48 -15.26
N MET A 211 -15.04 -31.59 -14.61
CA MET A 211 -13.57 -31.60 -14.63
C MET A 211 -12.97 -32.95 -14.19
N ASN A 212 -13.49 -33.54 -13.11
CA ASN A 212 -13.07 -34.87 -12.64
C ASN A 212 -13.31 -35.98 -13.68
N TYR A 213 -14.42 -35.89 -14.41
CA TYR A 213 -14.72 -36.80 -15.52
C TYR A 213 -13.73 -36.59 -16.68
N THR A 214 -13.48 -35.33 -17.07
CA THR A 214 -12.52 -34.98 -18.12
C THR A 214 -11.11 -35.52 -17.81
N ILE A 215 -10.63 -35.35 -16.57
CA ILE A 215 -9.33 -35.88 -16.11
C ILE A 215 -9.31 -37.42 -16.16
N SER A 216 -10.40 -38.06 -15.74
CA SER A 216 -10.53 -39.53 -15.79
C SER A 216 -10.50 -40.07 -17.23
N LYS A 217 -10.99 -39.30 -18.20
CA LYS A 217 -10.90 -39.67 -19.63
C LYS A 217 -9.51 -39.50 -20.22
N VAL A 218 -8.71 -38.56 -19.71
CA VAL A 218 -7.27 -38.53 -20.01
C VAL A 218 -6.59 -39.79 -19.45
N ALA A 219 -6.94 -40.22 -18.24
CA ALA A 219 -6.42 -41.44 -17.62
C ALA A 219 -6.69 -42.70 -18.46
N GLU A 220 -7.89 -42.81 -19.04
CA GLU A 220 -8.27 -43.92 -19.90
C GLU A 220 -7.43 -43.97 -21.19
N GLY A 221 -7.13 -42.81 -21.78
CA GLY A 221 -6.25 -42.71 -22.96
C GLY A 221 -4.80 -43.10 -22.68
N ILE A 222 -4.31 -42.86 -21.46
CA ILE A 222 -2.98 -43.31 -21.01
C ILE A 222 -2.99 -44.83 -20.76
N HIS A 223 -3.99 -45.33 -20.03
CA HIS A 223 -4.05 -46.73 -19.63
C HIS A 223 -4.32 -47.70 -20.78
N SER A 224 -5.11 -47.28 -21.78
CA SER A 224 -5.56 -48.10 -22.90
C SER A 224 -5.44 -47.34 -24.22
N PRO A 225 -4.21 -47.17 -24.75
CA PRO A 225 -3.91 -46.27 -25.88
C PRO A 225 -4.29 -46.88 -27.23
N HIS A 226 -5.60 -47.00 -27.47
CA HIS A 226 -6.17 -47.32 -28.78
C HIS A 226 -6.56 -46.02 -29.48
N GLY A 227 -6.53 -45.97 -30.82
CA GLY A 227 -6.65 -44.72 -31.59
C GLY A 227 -7.84 -43.82 -31.19
N ASN A 228 -9.01 -44.39 -30.91
CA ASN A 228 -10.19 -43.62 -30.46
C ASN A 228 -10.02 -43.06 -29.03
N ASN A 229 -9.43 -43.83 -28.11
CA ASN A 229 -9.21 -43.41 -26.72
C ASN A 229 -8.16 -42.30 -26.64
N VAL A 230 -7.09 -42.40 -27.43
CA VAL A 230 -6.04 -41.36 -27.49
C VAL A 230 -6.62 -40.06 -28.05
N THR A 231 -7.38 -40.14 -29.15
CA THR A 231 -8.04 -38.96 -29.75
C THR A 231 -9.00 -38.29 -28.76
N PHE A 232 -9.80 -39.09 -28.04
CA PHE A 232 -10.71 -38.56 -27.04
C PHE A 232 -9.97 -37.95 -25.84
N ALA A 233 -8.91 -38.60 -25.35
CA ALA A 233 -8.07 -38.07 -24.28
C ALA A 233 -7.40 -36.74 -24.65
N LEU A 234 -6.88 -36.60 -25.87
CA LEU A 234 -6.35 -35.33 -26.39
C LEU A 234 -7.43 -34.24 -26.41
N SER A 235 -8.65 -34.56 -26.83
CA SER A 235 -9.77 -33.61 -26.78
C SER A 235 -10.13 -33.19 -25.34
N MET A 236 -10.08 -34.11 -24.39
CA MET A 236 -10.35 -33.83 -22.97
C MET A 236 -9.23 -32.98 -22.36
N LEU A 237 -7.97 -33.29 -22.69
CA LEU A 237 -6.81 -32.52 -22.27
C LEU A 237 -6.86 -31.07 -22.80
N ASN A 238 -7.26 -30.89 -24.07
CA ASN A 238 -7.48 -29.57 -24.64
C ASN A 238 -8.57 -28.78 -23.90
N SER A 239 -9.63 -29.47 -23.46
CA SER A 239 -10.68 -28.83 -22.64
C SER A 239 -10.13 -28.37 -21.28
N ILE A 240 -9.28 -29.19 -20.62
CA ILE A 240 -8.64 -28.81 -19.36
C ILE A 240 -7.74 -27.58 -19.57
N GLN A 241 -6.87 -27.60 -20.58
CA GLN A 241 -6.01 -26.45 -20.92
C GLN A 241 -6.81 -25.17 -21.15
N LYS A 242 -7.95 -25.24 -21.85
CA LYS A 242 -8.84 -24.09 -22.06
C LYS A 242 -9.42 -23.56 -20.76
N THR A 243 -9.86 -24.44 -19.86
CA THR A 243 -10.36 -24.06 -18.53
C THR A 243 -9.29 -23.31 -17.74
N TYR A 244 -8.06 -23.83 -17.72
CA TYR A 244 -6.96 -23.21 -16.97
C TYR A 244 -6.49 -21.89 -17.55
N ARG A 245 -6.47 -21.73 -18.88
CA ARG A 245 -6.23 -20.42 -19.52
C ARG A 245 -7.29 -19.41 -19.10
N LYS A 246 -8.57 -19.81 -19.14
CA LYS A 246 -9.67 -18.93 -18.70
C LYS A 246 -9.53 -18.53 -17.22
N PHE A 247 -9.11 -19.45 -16.37
CA PHE A 247 -8.87 -19.18 -14.95
C PHE A 247 -7.70 -18.20 -14.75
N GLU A 248 -6.57 -18.42 -15.43
CA GLU A 248 -5.42 -17.51 -15.43
C GLU A 248 -5.78 -16.11 -15.94
N ASP A 249 -6.46 -16.02 -17.09
CA ASP A 249 -6.93 -14.76 -17.66
C ASP A 249 -7.85 -14.01 -16.69
N ALA A 250 -8.76 -14.73 -16.01
CA ALA A 250 -9.67 -14.13 -15.04
C ALA A 250 -8.96 -13.63 -13.78
N LEU A 251 -7.97 -14.37 -13.26
CA LEU A 251 -7.12 -13.90 -12.16
C LEU A 251 -6.33 -12.65 -12.56
N GLN A 252 -5.78 -12.64 -13.78
CA GLN A 252 -5.01 -11.51 -14.29
C GLN A 252 -5.90 -10.27 -14.48
N GLU A 253 -7.11 -10.40 -15.04
CA GLU A 253 -8.05 -9.29 -15.24
C GLU A 253 -8.49 -8.65 -13.90
N ARG A 254 -8.58 -9.46 -12.84
CA ARG A 254 -8.93 -8.99 -11.49
C ARG A 254 -7.74 -8.37 -10.75
N GLY A 255 -6.52 -8.65 -11.20
CA GLY A 255 -5.29 -8.32 -10.48
C GLY A 255 -4.95 -9.29 -9.36
N ASP A 256 -5.59 -10.46 -9.28
CA ASP A 256 -5.40 -11.46 -8.22
C ASP A 256 -4.33 -12.52 -8.56
N LEU A 257 -3.77 -12.48 -9.77
CA LEU A 257 -2.66 -13.35 -10.18
C LEU A 257 -1.34 -12.89 -9.54
N ASN A 258 -0.95 -13.49 -8.43
CA ASN A 258 0.38 -13.26 -7.83
C ASN A 258 1.45 -14.22 -8.39
N GLU A 259 2.72 -13.97 -8.04
CA GLU A 259 3.87 -14.75 -8.50
C GLU A 259 3.79 -16.24 -8.12
N TYR A 260 3.26 -16.58 -6.94
CA TYR A 260 3.11 -17.97 -6.50
C TYR A 260 2.06 -18.72 -7.30
N ILE A 261 0.87 -18.14 -7.46
CA ILE A 261 -0.20 -18.71 -8.29
C ILE A 261 0.27 -18.85 -9.74
N LYS A 262 1.00 -17.85 -10.25
CA LYS A 262 1.56 -17.90 -11.60
C LYS A 262 2.57 -19.03 -11.76
N TYR A 263 3.47 -19.21 -10.78
CA TYR A 263 4.42 -20.32 -10.76
C TYR A 263 3.71 -21.67 -10.79
N ASP A 264 2.70 -21.86 -9.94
CA ASP A 264 1.94 -23.11 -9.87
C ASP A 264 1.17 -23.38 -11.17
N LEU A 265 0.58 -22.34 -11.78
CA LEU A 265 -0.09 -22.44 -13.07
C LEU A 265 0.88 -22.81 -14.20
N ASP A 266 2.09 -22.26 -14.18
CA ASP A 266 3.13 -22.58 -15.17
C ASP A 266 3.60 -24.04 -15.05
N GLU A 267 3.81 -24.53 -13.82
CA GLU A 267 4.10 -25.95 -13.57
C GLU A 267 2.94 -26.86 -14.03
N TYR A 268 1.70 -26.47 -13.71
CA TYR A 268 0.50 -27.20 -14.12
C TYR A 268 0.36 -27.28 -15.64
N ASN A 269 0.53 -26.14 -16.32
CA ASN A 269 0.47 -26.04 -17.78
C ASN A 269 1.61 -26.83 -18.45
N ASN A 270 2.79 -26.88 -17.83
CA ASN A 270 3.87 -27.75 -18.28
C ASN A 270 3.50 -29.23 -18.17
N ALA A 271 2.91 -29.67 -17.05
CA ALA A 271 2.44 -31.04 -16.89
C ALA A 271 1.37 -31.43 -17.95
N LEU A 272 0.42 -30.53 -18.22
CA LEU A 272 -0.56 -30.71 -19.30
C LEU A 272 0.11 -30.87 -20.67
N SER A 273 1.11 -30.02 -20.96
CA SER A 273 1.85 -30.07 -22.23
C SER A 273 2.68 -31.35 -22.38
N ARG A 274 3.26 -31.86 -21.29
CA ARG A 274 3.98 -33.15 -21.29
C ARG A 274 3.03 -34.31 -21.59
N LEU A 275 1.83 -34.33 -21.01
CA LEU A 275 0.81 -35.34 -21.34
C LEU A 275 0.30 -35.24 -22.78
N GLU A 276 0.13 -34.02 -23.30
CA GLU A 276 -0.29 -33.79 -24.68
C GLU A 276 0.74 -34.38 -25.66
N ASN A 277 2.02 -34.11 -25.42
CA ASN A 277 3.11 -34.64 -26.24
C ASN A 277 3.23 -36.17 -26.15
N TYR A 278 3.03 -36.74 -24.96
CA TYR A 278 3.02 -38.19 -24.77
C TYR A 278 1.88 -38.84 -25.57
N LEU A 279 0.64 -38.38 -25.40
CA LEU A 279 -0.53 -38.92 -26.12
C LEU A 279 -0.45 -38.66 -27.64
N GLY A 280 0.13 -37.54 -28.04
CA GLY A 280 0.38 -37.19 -29.45
C GLY A 280 1.52 -37.99 -30.09
N HIS A 281 2.20 -38.88 -29.35
CA HIS A 281 3.40 -39.62 -29.80
C HIS A 281 4.55 -38.70 -30.26
N ASN A 282 4.58 -37.47 -29.74
CA ASN A 282 5.59 -36.45 -30.04
C ASN A 282 6.75 -36.44 -29.02
N ALA A 283 6.59 -37.14 -27.89
CA ALA A 283 7.60 -37.27 -26.85
C ALA A 283 8.13 -38.70 -26.78
N SER A 284 9.37 -38.92 -27.23
CA SER A 284 10.07 -40.22 -27.13
C SER A 284 10.69 -40.48 -25.75
N ASP A 285 10.66 -39.49 -24.86
CA ASP A 285 11.34 -39.47 -23.56
C ASP A 285 10.42 -39.81 -22.36
N LEU A 286 9.11 -39.96 -22.58
CA LEU A 286 8.12 -40.23 -21.52
C LEU A 286 7.63 -41.68 -21.57
N SER A 287 7.70 -42.38 -20.43
CA SER A 287 7.09 -43.70 -20.25
C SER A 287 5.62 -43.61 -19.80
N ASP A 288 4.86 -44.72 -19.87
CA ASP A 288 3.52 -44.81 -19.26
C ASP A 288 3.52 -44.49 -17.77
N SER A 289 4.59 -44.89 -17.06
CA SER A 289 4.75 -44.58 -15.64
C SER A 289 4.87 -43.07 -15.41
N ASP A 290 5.63 -42.38 -16.26
CA ASP A 290 5.80 -40.92 -16.16
C ASP A 290 4.48 -40.19 -16.46
N ALA A 291 3.76 -40.63 -17.51
CA ALA A 291 2.45 -40.08 -17.85
C ALA A 291 1.45 -40.22 -16.68
N ARG A 292 1.46 -41.36 -15.98
CA ARG A 292 0.62 -41.55 -14.77
C ARG A 292 1.02 -40.64 -13.61
N ILE A 293 2.31 -40.34 -13.45
CA ILE A 293 2.80 -39.39 -12.43
C ILE A 293 2.31 -37.97 -12.75
N TYR A 294 2.45 -37.52 -14.00
CA TYR A 294 1.94 -36.20 -14.42
C TYR A 294 0.41 -36.11 -14.27
N LEU A 295 -0.32 -37.16 -14.64
CA LEU A 295 -1.77 -37.20 -14.45
C LEU A 295 -2.16 -37.13 -12.96
N PHE A 296 -1.43 -37.85 -12.10
CA PHE A 296 -1.64 -37.77 -10.65
C PHE A 296 -1.42 -36.35 -10.14
N TYR A 297 -0.30 -35.72 -10.52
CA TYR A 297 -0.01 -34.32 -10.19
C TYR A 297 -1.13 -33.37 -10.65
N ILE A 298 -1.58 -33.47 -11.90
CA ILE A 298 -2.69 -32.67 -12.46
C ILE A 298 -3.97 -32.84 -11.64
N ARG A 299 -4.29 -34.06 -11.23
CA ARG A 299 -5.50 -34.32 -10.43
C ARG A 299 -5.41 -33.76 -9.03
N GLU A 300 -4.25 -33.86 -8.37
CA GLU A 300 -4.09 -33.32 -7.03
C GLU A 300 -4.01 -31.80 -7.04
N GLN A 301 -3.27 -31.20 -7.97
CA GLN A 301 -3.19 -29.75 -8.11
C GLN A 301 -4.52 -29.12 -8.54
N HIS A 302 -5.37 -29.85 -9.26
CA HIS A 302 -6.72 -29.34 -9.58
C HIS A 302 -7.51 -28.94 -8.33
N LYS A 303 -7.46 -29.76 -7.28
CA LYS A 303 -8.13 -29.45 -6.00
C LYS A 303 -7.57 -28.19 -5.35
N HIS A 304 -6.26 -27.96 -5.49
CA HIS A 304 -5.62 -26.77 -4.98
C HIS A 304 -6.11 -25.50 -5.71
N PHE A 305 -6.21 -25.53 -7.03
CA PHE A 305 -6.74 -24.41 -7.80
C PHE A 305 -8.24 -24.16 -7.56
N GLU A 306 -9.05 -25.21 -7.35
CA GLU A 306 -10.44 -25.04 -6.91
C GLU A 306 -10.52 -24.34 -5.55
N GLN A 307 -9.56 -24.60 -4.65
CA GLN A 307 -9.48 -23.95 -3.35
C GLN A 307 -9.06 -22.48 -3.49
N ILE A 308 -8.02 -22.18 -4.27
CA ILE A 308 -7.61 -20.80 -4.57
C ILE A 308 -8.78 -20.00 -5.14
N ALA A 309 -9.53 -20.56 -6.10
CA ALA A 309 -10.67 -19.88 -6.69
C ALA A 309 -11.74 -19.51 -5.65
N LYS A 310 -12.02 -20.41 -4.71
CA LYS A 310 -12.99 -20.15 -3.62
C LYS A 310 -12.49 -19.08 -2.66
N GLU A 311 -11.22 -19.15 -2.25
CA GLU A 311 -10.62 -18.16 -1.36
C GLU A 311 -10.70 -16.75 -1.95
N VAL A 312 -10.38 -16.61 -3.24
CA VAL A 312 -10.53 -15.34 -3.95
C VAL A 312 -12.00 -14.92 -4.02
N ASP A 313 -12.92 -15.83 -4.39
CA ASP A 313 -14.36 -15.52 -4.46
C ASP A 313 -14.95 -15.10 -3.10
N ASP A 314 -14.47 -15.68 -2.00
CA ASP A 314 -14.91 -15.36 -0.64
C ASP A 314 -14.38 -13.97 -0.20
N ASP A 315 -13.17 -13.57 -0.60
CA ASP A 315 -12.65 -12.21 -0.39
C ASP A 315 -13.52 -11.12 -1.06
N TYR A 316 -14.20 -11.47 -2.16
CA TYR A 316 -15.18 -10.62 -2.83
C TYR A 316 -16.54 -10.57 -2.11
N ARG A 317 -16.82 -11.50 -1.19
CA ARG A 317 -18.10 -11.66 -0.48
C ARG A 317 -18.08 -11.25 0.99
N GLU A 318 -16.97 -11.45 1.72
CA GLU A 318 -16.95 -11.41 3.19
C GLU A 318 -16.84 -10.03 3.85
N LYS A 319 -16.45 -8.96 3.13
CA LYS A 319 -16.27 -7.63 3.76
C LYS A 319 -17.53 -6.74 3.64
N VAL A 320 -18.57 -7.06 4.41
CA VAL A 320 -19.76 -6.22 4.68
C VAL A 320 -19.67 -5.55 6.05
#